data_AF-A0A9P8P0S0-F1
#
_entry.id   AF-A0A9P8P0S0-F1
#
_cell.length_a   1.000
_cell.length_b   1.000
_cell.length_c   1.000
_cell.angle_alpha   90.00
_cell.angle_beta   90.00
_cell.angle_gamma   90.00
#
_symmetry.space_group_name_H-M   'P 1'
#
loop_
_entity.id
_entity.type
_entity.pdbx_description
1 polymer ?
#
loop_
_entity_poly.entity_id
_entity_poly.type
_entity_poly.pdbx_seq_one_letter_code
_entity_poly.pdbx_strand_id
1 'polypeptide(L)'
;MSVLLETTAGNLVIDLDTDSRPKECRLFLALCKRKYYHYSPFVNVVKNQSVDCGNPHFPEPVDVAHLDTYAEYTPPFTPVQSLSGTVGQIGQIMFAVRDQTPGPEFKVLLGPASRLQSPVFGSVAEGFTTLEYINECILDIHLRPLKDVRILHTYILHDPFDLPVSSPASPLPTQTQIDSFRLLLDEDALQDIKAESNALTLEVLGDLPSAKIQPSDKVLFITKLNPITKEEDLRLIFQRFGTISSVEIIKDKVTGHSLCYGFIEFTDKKAVELAYRKMEGARIDDRRVHVDFSQSTKRKRQRPF
;
A
#
# COMPACT_ATOMS: atom_id res chain seq x y z
N MET A 1 -1.64 0.48 -25.09
CA MET A 1 -0.50 -0.39 -25.49
C MET A 1 0.04 -1.05 -24.26
N SER A 2 0.36 -2.35 -24.24
CA SER A 2 0.46 -3.04 -22.94
C SER A 2 1.82 -3.71 -22.69
N VAL A 3 2.33 -3.55 -21.48
CA VAL A 3 3.52 -4.24 -20.97
C VAL A 3 3.12 -5.09 -19.77
N LEU A 4 3.48 -6.37 -19.79
CA LEU A 4 3.31 -7.27 -18.67
C LEU A 4 4.60 -7.30 -17.84
N LEU A 5 4.47 -6.96 -16.56
CA LEU A 5 5.49 -7.19 -15.54
C LEU A 5 5.09 -8.43 -14.73
N GLU A 6 5.86 -9.48 -14.85
CA GLU A 6 5.78 -10.63 -13.96
C GLU A 6 6.56 -10.31 -12.68
N THR A 7 5.91 -10.43 -11.52
CA THR A 7 6.54 -10.15 -10.22
C THR A 7 6.43 -11.33 -9.28
N THR A 8 7.22 -11.33 -8.21
CA THR A 8 7.13 -12.35 -7.14
C THR A 8 5.79 -12.38 -6.39
N ALA A 9 4.97 -11.33 -6.51
CA ALA A 9 3.64 -11.25 -5.89
C ALA A 9 2.49 -11.51 -6.88
N GLY A 10 2.78 -11.62 -8.17
CA GLY A 10 1.78 -11.75 -9.23
C GLY A 10 2.09 -10.86 -10.43
N ASN A 11 1.20 -10.90 -11.42
CA ASN A 11 1.37 -10.16 -12.67
C ASN A 11 0.79 -8.74 -12.56
N LEU A 12 1.39 -7.81 -13.30
CA LEU A 12 0.88 -6.46 -13.53
C LEU A 12 0.88 -6.19 -15.03
N VAL A 13 -0.30 -5.90 -15.59
CA VAL A 13 -0.43 -5.46 -16.99
C VAL A 13 -0.60 -3.96 -16.99
N ILE A 14 0.29 -3.26 -17.69
CA ILE A 14 0.34 -1.80 -17.73
C ILE A 14 -0.01 -1.34 -19.13
N ASP A 15 -1.09 -0.58 -19.25
CA ASP A 15 -1.46 0.15 -20.45
C ASP A 15 -0.75 1.50 -20.51
N LEU A 16 0.09 1.67 -21.52
CA LEU A 16 0.83 2.86 -21.88
C LEU A 16 -0.01 3.79 -22.77
N ASP A 17 0.04 5.09 -22.45
CA ASP A 17 -0.57 6.18 -23.20
C ASP A 17 0.39 6.71 -24.27
N THR A 18 0.51 5.94 -25.35
CA THR A 18 1.45 6.23 -26.44
C THR A 18 1.06 7.45 -27.28
N ASP A 19 -0.21 7.86 -27.23
CA ASP A 19 -0.72 8.96 -28.03
C ASP A 19 -0.41 10.31 -27.35
N SER A 20 -0.65 10.41 -26.05
CA SER A 20 -0.40 11.64 -25.30
C SER A 20 1.04 11.74 -24.79
N ARG A 21 1.70 10.61 -24.51
CA ARG A 21 3.03 10.54 -23.87
C ARG A 21 4.01 9.61 -24.60
N PRO A 22 4.27 9.84 -25.90
CA PRO A 22 5.11 8.95 -26.70
C PRO A 22 6.56 8.86 -26.21
N LYS A 23 7.14 9.94 -25.69
CA LYS A 23 8.56 9.97 -25.27
C LYS A 23 8.79 9.14 -24.01
N GLU A 24 7.92 9.31 -23.02
CA GLU A 24 7.92 8.55 -21.77
C GLU A 24 7.69 7.06 -22.04
N CYS A 25 6.68 6.74 -22.86
CA CYS A 25 6.42 5.35 -23.27
C CYS A 25 7.61 4.73 -23.99
N ARG A 26 8.30 5.49 -24.85
CA ARG A 26 9.48 5.04 -25.57
C ARG A 26 10.64 4.67 -24.64
N LEU A 27 10.91 5.50 -23.63
CA LEU A 27 11.92 5.21 -22.61
C LEU A 27 11.57 3.93 -21.84
N PHE A 28 10.34 3.83 -21.35
CA PHE A 28 9.87 2.67 -20.58
C PHE A 28 9.99 1.38 -21.40
N LEU A 29 9.52 1.39 -22.66
CA LEU A 29 9.63 0.26 -23.56
C LEU A 29 11.08 -0.10 -23.88
N ALA A 30 11.97 0.88 -24.08
CA ALA A 30 13.38 0.62 -24.29
C ALA A 30 14.02 -0.10 -23.09
N LEU A 31 13.73 0.35 -21.86
CA LEU A 31 14.22 -0.29 -20.63
C LEU A 31 13.65 -1.70 -20.45
N CYS A 32 12.36 -1.89 -20.75
CA CYS A 32 11.72 -3.21 -20.73
C CYS A 32 12.33 -4.17 -21.76
N LYS A 33 12.61 -3.72 -23.00
CA LYS A 33 13.27 -4.52 -24.04
C LYS A 33 14.66 -4.98 -23.62
N ARG A 34 15.44 -4.10 -23.02
CA ARG A 34 16.81 -4.41 -22.53
C ARG A 34 16.82 -5.24 -21.24
N LYS A 35 15.65 -5.62 -20.71
CA LYS A 35 15.51 -6.35 -19.44
C LYS A 35 16.13 -5.59 -18.25
N TYR A 36 16.20 -4.27 -18.33
CA TYR A 36 16.82 -3.43 -17.30
C TYR A 36 16.14 -3.60 -15.93
N TYR A 37 14.81 -3.70 -15.93
CA TYR A 37 14.03 -3.85 -14.71
C TYR A 37 14.11 -5.24 -14.08
N HIS A 38 14.90 -6.16 -14.63
CA HIS A 38 15.05 -7.49 -14.06
C HIS A 38 15.54 -7.41 -12.61
N TYR A 39 14.79 -8.08 -11.73
CA TYR A 39 15.02 -8.18 -10.29
C TYR A 39 14.94 -6.85 -9.51
N SER A 40 14.38 -5.80 -10.13
CA SER A 40 14.12 -4.51 -9.47
C SER A 40 13.07 -4.69 -8.36
N PRO A 41 13.35 -4.26 -7.11
CA PRO A 41 12.39 -4.32 -6.02
C PRO A 41 11.39 -3.17 -6.05
N PHE A 42 10.23 -3.40 -5.45
CA PHE A 42 9.29 -2.37 -5.04
C PHE A 42 9.67 -1.87 -3.65
N VAL A 43 9.98 -0.58 -3.54
CA VAL A 43 10.52 0.07 -2.33
C VAL A 43 9.79 1.39 -2.07
N ASN A 44 10.06 2.02 -0.92
CA ASN A 44 9.40 3.27 -0.50
C ASN A 44 7.87 3.18 -0.59
N VAL A 45 7.31 2.08 -0.08
CA VAL A 45 5.87 1.86 -0.12
C VAL A 45 5.21 2.82 0.86
N VAL A 46 4.41 3.74 0.33
CA VAL A 46 3.55 4.63 1.11
C VAL A 46 2.11 4.21 0.88
N LYS A 47 1.51 3.59 1.91
CA LYS A 47 0.16 3.03 1.85
C LYS A 47 -0.85 4.06 1.37
N ASN A 48 -1.73 3.65 0.46
CA ASN A 48 -2.75 4.48 -0.18
C ASN A 48 -2.20 5.74 -0.85
N GLN A 49 -0.93 5.73 -1.25
CA GLN A 49 -0.31 6.83 -1.96
C GLN A 49 0.52 6.32 -3.14
N SER A 50 1.67 5.68 -2.89
CA SER A 50 2.56 5.27 -3.97
C SER A 50 3.59 4.23 -3.57
N VAL A 51 4.17 3.57 -4.57
CA VAL A 51 5.35 2.72 -4.43
C VAL A 51 6.37 3.04 -5.53
N ASP A 52 7.65 2.98 -5.20
CA ASP A 52 8.76 3.20 -6.14
C ASP A 52 9.32 1.88 -6.64
N CYS A 53 9.74 1.85 -7.91
CA CYS A 53 10.39 0.69 -8.53
C CYS A 53 11.34 1.14 -9.64
N GLY A 54 12.10 0.20 -10.19
CA GLY A 54 12.92 0.40 -11.39
C GLY A 54 14.40 0.65 -11.13
N ASN A 55 14.91 0.32 -9.93
CA ASN A 55 16.33 0.29 -9.62
C ASN A 55 16.79 -1.15 -9.32
N PRO A 56 17.42 -1.86 -10.27
CA PRO A 56 17.87 -3.23 -10.08
C PRO A 56 19.04 -3.39 -9.10
N HIS A 57 19.73 -2.29 -8.74
CA HIS A 57 20.89 -2.26 -7.85
C HIS A 57 20.56 -1.76 -6.44
N PHE A 58 19.27 -1.56 -6.12
CA PHE A 58 18.85 -1.13 -4.80
C PHE A 58 19.50 -1.98 -3.69
N PRO A 59 20.05 -1.37 -2.61
CA PRO A 59 19.87 0.03 -2.17
C PRO A 59 20.85 1.05 -2.77
N GLU A 60 21.74 0.64 -3.67
CA GLU A 60 22.67 1.58 -4.30
C GLU A 60 21.89 2.58 -5.18
N PRO A 61 22.28 3.86 -5.19
CA PRO A 61 21.67 4.84 -6.07
C PRO A 61 21.90 4.44 -7.53
N VAL A 62 20.95 4.81 -8.41
CA VAL A 62 21.08 4.55 -9.85
C VAL A 62 22.37 5.17 -10.36
N ASP A 63 23.26 4.34 -10.92
CA ASP A 63 24.51 4.82 -11.51
C ASP A 63 24.20 5.67 -12.76
N VAL A 64 24.65 6.92 -12.71
CA VAL A 64 24.44 7.91 -13.76
C VAL A 64 25.13 7.52 -15.07
N ALA A 65 26.20 6.71 -15.00
CA ALA A 65 26.89 6.21 -16.20
C ALA A 65 26.02 5.25 -17.03
N HIS A 66 25.04 4.58 -16.42
CA HIS A 66 24.07 3.76 -17.16
C HIS A 66 22.97 4.60 -17.83
N LEU A 67 22.75 5.85 -17.41
CA LEU A 67 21.80 6.75 -18.09
C LEU A 67 22.29 7.15 -19.50
N ASP A 68 23.60 7.26 -19.73
CA ASP A 68 24.16 7.59 -21.05
C ASP A 68 23.74 6.60 -22.14
N THR A 69 23.48 5.34 -21.76
CA THR A 69 23.04 4.29 -22.70
C THR A 69 21.60 4.49 -23.19
N TYR A 70 20.81 5.33 -22.52
CA TYR A 70 19.39 5.60 -22.83
C TYR A 70 19.10 7.09 -22.99
N ALA A 71 20.12 7.95 -22.95
CA ALA A 71 19.99 9.40 -23.06
C ALA A 71 19.22 9.86 -24.31
N GLU A 72 19.32 9.12 -25.43
CA GLU A 72 18.56 9.37 -26.66
C GLU A 72 17.03 9.26 -26.47
N TYR A 73 16.59 8.43 -25.52
CA TYR A 73 15.19 8.16 -25.22
C TYR A 73 14.67 8.94 -24.01
N THR A 74 15.55 9.59 -23.25
CA THR A 74 15.17 10.35 -22.04
C THR A 74 14.24 11.51 -22.40
N PRO A 75 13.00 11.53 -21.89
CA PRO A 75 12.08 12.62 -22.17
C PRO A 75 12.59 13.94 -21.57
N PRO A 76 12.32 15.08 -22.21
CA PRO A 76 12.68 16.38 -21.65
C PRO A 76 11.95 16.60 -20.33
N PHE A 77 12.59 17.33 -19.41
CA PHE A 77 11.96 17.73 -18.17
C PHE A 77 10.63 18.44 -18.42
N THR A 78 9.57 17.96 -17.77
CA THR A 78 8.26 18.62 -17.80
C THR A 78 8.01 19.24 -16.43
N PRO A 79 7.96 20.58 -16.29
CA PRO A 79 7.74 21.22 -15.00
C PRO A 79 6.38 20.83 -14.41
N VAL A 80 6.36 20.50 -13.12
CA VAL A 80 5.17 20.06 -12.35
C VAL A 80 4.00 21.06 -12.44
N GLN A 81 4.29 22.34 -12.68
CA GLN A 81 3.29 23.41 -12.85
C GLN A 81 2.30 23.13 -14.00
N SER A 82 2.68 22.31 -14.98
CA SER A 82 1.80 21.88 -16.08
C SER A 82 0.76 20.82 -15.71
N LEU A 83 0.85 20.24 -14.50
CA LEU A 83 -0.03 19.14 -14.03
C LEU A 83 -1.09 19.61 -13.01
N SER A 84 -1.15 20.92 -12.75
CA SER A 84 -2.11 21.57 -11.85
C SER A 84 -3.56 21.20 -12.19
N GLY A 85 -4.25 20.51 -11.29
CA GLY A 85 -5.67 20.14 -11.41
C GLY A 85 -5.93 18.70 -11.85
N THR A 86 -4.90 17.92 -12.15
CA THR A 86 -5.05 16.50 -12.49
C THR A 86 -5.07 15.66 -11.22
N VAL A 87 -6.17 14.94 -10.99
CA VAL A 87 -6.27 13.96 -9.89
C VAL A 87 -5.75 12.63 -10.39
N GLY A 88 -4.66 12.16 -9.78
CA GLY A 88 -4.10 10.84 -10.00
C GLY A 88 -5.04 9.75 -9.50
N GLN A 89 -5.14 8.67 -10.27
CA GLN A 89 -5.94 7.49 -9.95
C GLN A 89 -5.03 6.31 -9.58
N ILE A 90 -5.60 5.36 -8.82
CA ILE A 90 -4.91 4.11 -8.45
C ILE A 90 -4.45 3.39 -9.72
N GLY A 91 -3.24 2.85 -9.69
CA GLY A 91 -2.63 2.11 -10.78
C GLY A 91 -1.97 2.98 -11.84
N GLN A 92 -2.07 4.31 -11.78
CA GLN A 92 -1.32 5.18 -12.70
C GLN A 92 0.18 5.14 -12.42
N ILE A 93 0.97 5.18 -13.49
CA ILE A 93 2.43 5.11 -13.43
C ILE A 93 3.08 6.38 -13.99
N MET A 94 4.16 6.79 -13.36
CA MET A 94 4.90 8.01 -13.71
C MET A 94 6.39 7.84 -13.40
N PHE A 95 7.28 8.51 -14.12
CA PHE A 95 8.71 8.41 -13.83
C PHE A 95 9.07 9.14 -12.54
N ALA A 96 9.98 8.59 -11.75
CA ALA A 96 10.61 9.31 -10.66
C ALA A 96 11.53 10.38 -11.25
N VAL A 97 11.44 11.59 -10.69
CA VAL A 97 12.24 12.74 -11.14
C VAL A 97 13.34 12.99 -10.13
N ARG A 98 14.59 12.95 -10.57
CA ARG A 98 15.77 13.36 -9.80
C ARG A 98 16.46 14.50 -10.54
N ASP A 99 16.78 15.57 -9.83
CA ASP A 99 17.50 16.74 -10.39
C ASP A 99 16.89 17.28 -11.69
N GLN A 100 15.55 17.38 -11.74
CA GLN A 100 14.80 17.84 -12.91
C GLN A 100 14.95 16.94 -14.14
N THR A 101 15.34 15.68 -13.99
CA THR A 101 15.36 14.70 -15.09
C THR A 101 14.60 13.43 -14.71
N PRO A 102 13.75 12.90 -15.60
CA PRO A 102 13.11 11.61 -15.39
C PRO A 102 14.16 10.50 -15.49
N GLY A 103 14.32 9.74 -14.41
CA GLY A 103 15.21 8.58 -14.35
C GLY A 103 14.56 7.30 -14.86
N PRO A 104 15.27 6.17 -14.83
CA PRO A 104 14.70 4.86 -15.18
C PRO A 104 13.71 4.36 -14.11
N GLU A 105 13.78 4.90 -12.90
CA GLU A 105 12.85 4.59 -11.82
C GLU A 105 11.47 5.17 -12.10
N PHE A 106 10.45 4.43 -11.70
CA PHE A 106 9.06 4.84 -11.84
C PHE A 106 8.29 4.60 -10.54
N LYS A 107 7.21 5.36 -10.40
CA LYS A 107 6.31 5.31 -9.27
C LYS A 107 4.95 4.82 -9.74
N VAL A 108 4.35 3.91 -8.98
CA VAL A 108 2.97 3.44 -9.19
C VAL A 108 2.10 4.02 -8.10
N LEU A 109 0.97 4.62 -8.47
CA LEU A 109 0.00 5.14 -7.50
C LEU A 109 -0.79 3.99 -6.86
N LEU A 110 -0.79 3.96 -5.53
CA LEU A 110 -1.57 3.00 -4.73
C LEU A 110 -2.87 3.63 -4.18
N GLY A 111 -3.00 4.95 -4.30
CA GLY A 111 -4.18 5.72 -3.89
C GLY A 111 -4.37 6.96 -4.77
N PRO A 112 -5.50 7.67 -4.58
CA PRO A 112 -5.74 8.91 -5.30
C PRO A 112 -4.73 10.00 -4.90
N ALA A 113 -4.14 10.66 -5.89
CA ALA A 113 -3.13 11.69 -5.67
C ALA A 113 -3.62 13.05 -6.17
N SER A 114 -3.65 14.06 -5.29
CA SER A 114 -4.04 15.42 -5.67
C SER A 114 -2.92 16.21 -6.37
N ARG A 115 -1.67 15.74 -6.25
CA ARG A 115 -0.49 16.33 -6.88
C ARG A 115 0.38 15.24 -7.47
N LEU A 116 0.58 15.30 -8.79
CA LEU A 116 1.47 14.42 -9.53
C LEU A 116 2.86 15.06 -9.59
N GLN A 117 3.91 14.25 -9.44
CA GLN A 117 5.30 14.71 -9.49
C GLN A 117 5.85 14.75 -10.91
N SER A 118 5.29 13.94 -11.79
CA SER A 118 5.65 13.86 -13.20
C SER A 118 4.44 13.42 -14.02
N PRO A 119 4.49 13.57 -15.35
CA PRO A 119 3.47 13.05 -16.23
C PRO A 119 3.18 11.56 -16.04
N VAL A 120 1.89 11.24 -15.94
CA VAL A 120 1.43 9.86 -16.04
C VAL A 120 1.57 9.42 -17.49
N PHE A 121 2.27 8.32 -17.73
CA PHE A 121 2.48 7.75 -19.07
C PHE A 121 1.82 6.37 -19.25
N GLY A 122 1.19 5.85 -18.20
CA GLY A 122 0.41 4.62 -18.28
C GLY A 122 -0.42 4.36 -17.03
N SER A 123 -1.19 3.28 -17.07
CA SER A 123 -2.05 2.82 -15.99
C SER A 123 -2.11 1.30 -15.97
N VAL A 124 -2.15 0.72 -14.77
CA VAL A 124 -2.39 -0.72 -14.59
C VAL A 124 -3.80 -1.07 -15.08
N ALA A 125 -3.85 -1.97 -16.07
CA ALA A 125 -5.07 -2.52 -16.63
C ALA A 125 -5.51 -3.80 -15.91
N GLU A 126 -4.55 -4.65 -15.52
CA GLU A 126 -4.78 -5.89 -14.78
C GLU A 126 -3.72 -6.12 -13.71
N GLY A 127 -4.06 -6.91 -12.68
CA GLY A 127 -3.15 -7.20 -11.57
C GLY A 127 -3.36 -6.33 -10.33
N PHE A 128 -4.55 -5.75 -10.14
CA PHE A 128 -4.89 -4.96 -8.95
C PHE A 128 -4.73 -5.74 -7.63
N THR A 129 -4.87 -7.07 -7.65
CA THR A 129 -4.55 -7.92 -6.49
C THR A 129 -3.08 -7.83 -6.09
N THR A 130 -2.18 -7.73 -7.07
CA THR A 130 -0.74 -7.53 -6.83
C THR A 130 -0.48 -6.15 -6.24
N LEU A 131 -1.15 -5.10 -6.74
CA LEU A 131 -1.06 -3.75 -6.17
C LEU A 131 -1.60 -3.68 -4.74
N GLU A 132 -2.72 -4.33 -4.47
CA GLU A 132 -3.32 -4.42 -3.14
C GLU A 132 -2.38 -5.16 -2.18
N TYR A 133 -1.78 -6.25 -2.63
CA TYR A 133 -0.75 -6.96 -1.86
C TYR A 133 0.44 -6.05 -1.53
N ILE A 134 0.94 -5.27 -2.49
CA ILE A 134 2.02 -4.29 -2.25
C ILE A 134 1.55 -3.19 -1.28
N ASN A 135 0.31 -2.71 -1.41
CA ASN A 135 -0.24 -1.66 -0.55
C ASN A 135 -0.40 -2.11 0.91
N GLU A 136 -0.82 -3.35 1.12
CA GLU A 136 -1.07 -3.89 2.46
C GLU A 136 0.14 -4.59 3.09
N CYS A 137 1.26 -4.71 2.36
CA CYS A 137 2.44 -5.38 2.87
C CYS A 137 2.99 -4.70 4.13
N ILE A 138 3.70 -5.50 4.94
CA ILE A 138 4.35 -5.02 6.16
C ILE A 138 5.69 -4.44 5.76
N LEU A 139 5.98 -3.25 6.29
CA LEU A 139 7.17 -2.49 5.96
C LEU A 139 8.14 -2.48 7.14
N ASP A 140 9.41 -2.25 6.86
CA ASP A 140 10.38 -1.82 7.87
C ASP A 140 10.35 -0.29 8.07
N ILE A 141 11.24 0.20 8.94
CA ILE A 141 11.41 1.65 9.23
C ILE A 141 11.83 2.48 8.00
N HIS A 142 12.29 1.83 6.93
CA HIS A 142 12.71 2.47 5.68
C HIS A 142 11.64 2.36 4.60
N LEU A 143 10.40 2.01 4.96
CA LEU A 143 9.27 1.83 4.04
C LEU A 143 9.52 0.75 2.98
N ARG A 144 10.37 -0.24 3.29
CA ARG A 144 10.64 -1.38 2.42
C ARG A 144 9.85 -2.60 2.89
N PRO A 145 9.21 -3.35 1.98
CA PRO A 145 8.55 -4.61 2.32
C PRO A 145 9.45 -5.57 3.10
N LEU A 146 8.92 -6.21 4.15
CA LEU A 146 9.64 -7.29 4.86
C LEU A 146 9.84 -8.52 3.98
N LYS A 147 8.89 -8.77 3.08
CA LYS A 147 9.03 -9.72 1.98
C LYS A 147 9.10 -8.93 0.68
N ASP A 148 10.26 -8.94 0.04
CA ASP A 148 10.48 -8.17 -1.18
C ASP A 148 9.52 -8.61 -2.30
N VAL A 149 8.90 -7.61 -2.96
CA VAL A 149 8.26 -7.81 -4.25
C VAL A 149 9.23 -7.36 -5.32
N ARG A 150 9.54 -8.22 -6.30
CA ARG A 150 10.52 -7.93 -7.37
C ARG A 150 9.97 -8.26 -8.74
N ILE A 151 10.38 -7.48 -9.74
CA ILE A 151 10.10 -7.77 -11.15
C ILE A 151 10.98 -8.93 -11.59
N LEU A 152 10.38 -10.03 -12.03
CA LEU A 152 11.08 -11.19 -12.57
C LEU A 152 11.29 -11.02 -14.07
N HIS A 153 10.21 -10.78 -14.81
CA HIS A 153 10.26 -10.69 -16.27
C HIS A 153 9.39 -9.55 -16.80
N THR A 154 9.85 -8.96 -17.89
CA THR A 154 9.12 -7.95 -18.66
C THR A 154 8.74 -8.53 -20.01
N TYR A 155 7.47 -8.46 -20.37
CA TYR A 155 6.96 -8.88 -21.67
C TYR A 155 6.26 -7.72 -22.35
N ILE A 156 6.68 -7.40 -23.56
CA ILE A 156 6.04 -6.36 -24.37
C ILE A 156 5.02 -7.06 -25.24
N LEU A 157 3.74 -6.79 -25.00
CA LEU A 157 2.65 -7.45 -25.72
C LEU A 157 2.48 -6.85 -27.12
N HIS A 158 2.69 -5.53 -27.25
CA HIS A 158 2.67 -4.82 -28.52
C HIS A 158 3.61 -3.61 -28.48
N ASP A 159 4.56 -3.50 -29.42
CA ASP A 159 5.46 -2.35 -29.56
C ASP A 159 5.09 -1.52 -30.80
N PRO A 160 4.58 -0.29 -30.66
CA PRO A 160 4.23 0.57 -31.78
C PRO A 160 5.41 1.38 -32.35
N PHE A 161 6.60 1.33 -31.73
CA PHE A 161 7.73 2.23 -32.07
C PHE A 161 8.87 1.55 -32.82
N ASP A 162 8.80 0.23 -33.07
CA ASP A 162 9.85 -0.56 -33.74
C ASP A 162 11.26 -0.21 -33.26
N LEU A 163 11.46 -0.19 -31.94
CA LEU A 163 12.72 0.28 -31.37
C LEU A 163 13.87 -0.64 -31.81
N PRO A 164 15.03 -0.10 -32.27
CA PRO A 164 16.19 -0.86 -32.76
C PRO A 164 17.00 -1.48 -31.60
N VAL A 165 16.30 -1.91 -30.56
CA VAL A 165 16.87 -2.42 -29.32
C VAL A 165 16.71 -3.93 -29.33
N SER A 166 17.86 -4.63 -29.33
CA SER A 166 17.87 -6.09 -29.17
C SER A 166 17.19 -6.47 -27.85
N SER A 167 16.31 -7.47 -27.90
CA SER A 167 15.61 -8.00 -26.73
C SER A 167 16.31 -9.29 -26.29
N PRO A 168 17.30 -9.22 -25.38
CA PRO A 168 17.99 -10.41 -24.90
C PRO A 168 17.02 -11.33 -24.13
N ALA A 169 17.42 -12.59 -24.00
CA ALA A 169 16.79 -13.50 -23.05
C ALA A 169 16.85 -12.90 -21.62
N SER A 170 15.87 -13.21 -20.79
CA SER A 170 15.86 -12.76 -19.40
C SER A 170 17.17 -13.20 -18.72
N PRO A 171 17.94 -12.26 -18.14
CA PRO A 171 19.19 -12.60 -17.47
C PRO A 171 18.92 -13.41 -16.21
N LEU A 172 19.95 -14.10 -15.72
CA LEU A 172 19.94 -14.65 -14.37
C LEU A 172 20.20 -13.52 -13.35
N PRO A 173 19.56 -13.54 -12.16
CA PRO A 173 19.87 -12.58 -11.11
C PRO A 173 21.35 -12.62 -10.72
N THR A 174 21.95 -11.45 -10.49
CA THR A 174 23.34 -11.35 -10.01
C THR A 174 23.45 -11.76 -8.54
N GLN A 175 24.66 -12.06 -8.07
CA GLN A 175 24.89 -12.37 -6.65
C GLN A 175 24.46 -11.21 -5.73
N THR A 176 24.78 -9.97 -6.10
CA THR A 176 24.37 -8.77 -5.36
C THR A 176 22.85 -8.62 -5.28
N GLN A 177 22.15 -8.95 -6.37
CA GLN A 177 20.70 -8.98 -6.43
C GLN A 177 20.13 -10.04 -5.48
N ILE A 178 20.67 -11.26 -5.51
CA ILE A 178 20.29 -12.35 -4.62
C ILE A 178 20.52 -11.98 -3.16
N ASP A 179 21.70 -11.44 -2.83
CA ASP A 179 22.07 -11.07 -1.45
C ASP A 179 21.17 -9.94 -0.91
N SER A 180 20.74 -9.04 -1.78
CA SER A 180 19.80 -7.96 -1.40
C SER A 180 18.38 -8.47 -1.16
N PHE A 181 18.01 -9.68 -1.60
CA PHE A 181 16.64 -10.19 -1.54
C PHE A 181 16.23 -10.58 -0.13
N ARG A 182 15.15 -9.97 0.36
CA ARG A 182 14.56 -10.33 1.66
C ARG A 182 13.60 -11.50 1.51
N LEU A 183 14.08 -12.69 1.85
CA LEU A 183 13.24 -13.83 2.19
C LEU A 183 12.75 -13.67 3.63
N LEU A 184 11.47 -14.00 3.85
CA LEU A 184 10.79 -13.95 5.15
C LEU A 184 11.69 -14.34 6.32
N LEU A 185 11.72 -13.49 7.35
CA LEU A 185 12.04 -13.94 8.71
C LEU A 185 10.89 -14.85 9.19
N ASP A 186 11.20 -15.79 10.08
CA ASP A 186 10.22 -16.71 10.68
C ASP A 186 8.94 -15.96 11.11
N GLU A 187 7.76 -16.58 10.92
CA GLU A 187 6.42 -16.00 11.16
C GLU A 187 6.29 -15.30 12.53
N ASP A 188 7.01 -15.78 13.54
CA ASP A 188 7.04 -15.21 14.90
C ASP A 188 7.76 -13.85 14.94
N ALA A 189 8.90 -13.71 14.24
CA ALA A 189 9.63 -12.44 14.15
C ALA A 189 8.84 -11.39 13.35
N LEU A 190 7.99 -11.82 12.42
CA LEU A 190 7.12 -10.95 11.64
C LEU A 190 6.04 -10.27 12.49
N GLN A 191 5.59 -10.91 13.58
CA GLN A 191 4.60 -10.33 14.51
C GLN A 191 5.20 -9.21 15.37
N ASP A 192 6.44 -9.39 15.83
CA ASP A 192 7.14 -8.38 16.64
C ASP A 192 7.51 -7.15 15.79
N ILE A 193 8.01 -7.35 14.57
CA ILE A 193 8.34 -6.24 13.65
C ILE A 193 7.07 -5.49 13.19
N LYS A 194 5.93 -6.19 13.02
CA LYS A 194 4.63 -5.54 12.75
C LYS A 194 4.23 -4.56 13.85
N ALA A 195 4.44 -4.95 15.11
CA ALA A 195 4.12 -4.10 16.25
C ALA A 195 5.02 -2.87 16.32
N GLU A 196 6.32 -3.03 16.04
CA GLU A 196 7.30 -1.95 16.09
C GLU A 196 7.26 -1.00 14.88
N SER A 197 7.11 -1.53 13.66
CA SER A 197 7.05 -0.72 12.43
C SER A 197 5.83 0.19 12.40
N ASN A 198 4.66 -0.31 12.83
CA ASN A 198 3.47 0.53 12.96
C ASN A 198 3.69 1.68 13.94
N ALA A 199 4.41 1.45 15.05
CA ALA A 199 4.72 2.49 16.03
C ALA A 199 5.71 3.54 15.50
N LEU A 200 6.77 3.13 14.79
CA LEU A 200 7.79 4.02 14.22
C LEU A 200 7.28 4.86 13.04
N THR A 201 6.47 4.26 12.16
CA THR A 201 5.84 4.98 11.04
C THR A 201 4.91 6.08 11.56
N LEU A 202 4.26 5.86 12.72
CA LEU A 202 3.44 6.84 13.41
C LEU A 202 4.25 7.99 14.05
N GLU A 203 5.52 7.76 14.43
CA GLU A 203 6.41 8.79 15.01
C GLU A 203 7.04 9.71 13.96
N VAL A 204 7.45 9.19 12.81
CA VAL A 204 8.13 9.96 11.73
C VAL A 204 7.18 10.94 11.01
N LEU A 205 5.88 10.68 11.06
CA LEU A 205 4.83 11.54 10.47
C LEU A 205 4.45 12.76 11.34
N GLY A 206 5.22 13.05 12.38
CA GLY A 206 5.10 14.26 13.20
C GLY A 206 5.51 15.53 12.44
N ASP A 207 4.56 16.13 11.71
CA ASP A 207 4.30 17.59 11.63
C ASP A 207 3.65 17.97 10.30
N LEU A 208 2.31 18.03 10.27
CA LEU A 208 1.45 18.98 9.52
C LEU A 208 -0.01 18.79 10.00
N PRO A 209 -0.86 19.83 9.95
CA PRO A 209 -1.80 20.14 11.01
C PRO A 209 -2.99 19.18 11.01
N SER A 210 -3.24 18.68 12.22
CA SER A 210 -4.51 18.13 12.68
C SER A 210 -5.75 18.60 11.92
N ALA A 211 -6.27 17.75 11.03
CA ALA A 211 -7.68 17.38 11.19
C ALA A 211 -7.72 16.39 12.36
N LYS A 212 -7.78 16.93 13.57
CA LYS A 212 -7.95 16.18 14.83
C LYS A 212 -9.09 15.20 14.66
N ILE A 213 -8.77 13.94 14.44
CA ILE A 213 -9.63 12.85 14.85
C ILE A 213 -8.71 11.75 15.37
N GLN A 214 -8.36 11.87 16.65
CA GLN A 214 -7.86 10.73 17.39
C GLN A 214 -8.91 9.60 17.24
N PRO A 215 -8.53 8.39 16.80
CA PRO A 215 -9.37 7.23 17.04
C PRO A 215 -9.60 7.17 18.55
N SER A 216 -10.84 6.96 18.98
CA SER A 216 -11.13 6.97 20.41
C SER A 216 -10.45 5.77 21.06
N ASP A 217 -9.33 5.99 21.76
CA ASP A 217 -8.60 5.00 22.58
C ASP A 217 -9.46 4.29 23.65
N LYS A 218 -10.73 4.67 23.75
CA LYS A 218 -11.72 4.20 24.69
C LYS A 218 -12.73 3.21 24.09
N VAL A 219 -12.64 2.91 22.80
CA VAL A 219 -13.63 2.07 22.11
C VAL A 219 -12.99 0.81 21.54
N LEU A 220 -13.57 -0.33 21.88
CA LEU A 220 -13.28 -1.61 21.26
C LEU A 220 -14.27 -1.89 20.14
N PHE A 221 -13.76 -2.47 19.07
CA PHE A 221 -14.50 -3.06 17.97
C PHE A 221 -14.49 -4.58 18.15
N ILE A 222 -15.65 -5.23 18.00
CA ILE A 222 -15.78 -6.68 18.16
C ILE A 222 -16.45 -7.24 16.91
N THR A 223 -15.88 -8.29 16.35
CA THR A 223 -16.37 -9.00 15.16
C THR A 223 -16.58 -10.48 15.42
N LYS A 224 -17.21 -11.16 14.47
CA LYS A 224 -17.55 -12.60 14.52
C LYS A 224 -18.48 -12.95 15.68
N LEU A 225 -19.32 -12.00 16.09
CA LEU A 225 -20.37 -12.24 17.08
C LEU A 225 -21.34 -13.32 16.59
N ASN A 226 -22.02 -13.98 17.51
CA ASN A 226 -23.16 -14.80 17.16
C ASN A 226 -24.33 -13.87 16.76
N PRO A 227 -25.08 -14.16 15.67
CA PRO A 227 -26.26 -13.38 15.29
C PRO A 227 -27.27 -13.18 16.42
N ILE A 228 -27.28 -14.08 17.42
CA ILE A 228 -28.19 -14.07 18.56
C ILE A 228 -27.66 -13.20 19.71
N THR A 229 -26.36 -12.89 19.77
CA THR A 229 -25.73 -12.09 20.83
C THR A 229 -26.34 -10.68 20.90
N LYS A 230 -26.74 -10.24 22.09
CA LYS A 230 -27.36 -8.93 22.33
C LYS A 230 -26.39 -7.94 22.98
N GLU A 231 -26.74 -6.65 22.96
CA GLU A 231 -25.91 -5.61 23.59
C GLU A 231 -25.76 -5.85 25.11
N GLU A 232 -26.78 -6.40 25.76
CA GLU A 232 -26.78 -6.74 27.19
C GLU A 232 -25.74 -7.83 27.53
N ASP A 233 -25.60 -8.84 26.67
CA ASP A 233 -24.66 -9.94 26.85
C ASP A 233 -23.22 -9.43 26.78
N LEU A 234 -22.93 -8.60 25.77
CA LEU A 234 -21.62 -7.94 25.64
C LEU A 234 -21.33 -7.03 26.84
N ARG A 235 -22.31 -6.29 27.32
CA ARG A 235 -22.14 -5.44 28.51
C ARG A 235 -21.79 -6.28 29.74
N LEU A 236 -22.50 -7.38 29.97
CA LEU A 236 -22.27 -8.28 31.10
C LEU A 236 -20.89 -8.93 31.04
N ILE A 237 -20.41 -9.30 29.84
CA ILE A 237 -19.10 -9.91 29.65
C ILE A 237 -17.99 -8.88 29.87
N PHE A 238 -18.09 -7.70 29.27
CA PHE A 238 -17.00 -6.72 29.21
C PHE A 238 -16.94 -5.79 30.43
N GLN A 239 -18.01 -5.64 31.22
CA GLN A 239 -18.00 -4.78 32.42
C GLN A 239 -16.98 -5.23 33.49
N ARG A 240 -16.52 -6.48 33.44
CA ARG A 240 -15.50 -7.02 34.35
C ARG A 240 -14.14 -6.36 34.19
N PHE A 241 -13.88 -5.72 33.04
CA PHE A 241 -12.61 -5.06 32.74
C PHE A 241 -12.62 -3.57 33.10
N GLY A 242 -13.81 -2.98 33.24
CA GLY A 242 -14.00 -1.60 33.66
C GLY A 242 -15.41 -1.09 33.34
N THR A 243 -15.67 0.16 33.71
CA THR A 243 -16.99 0.79 33.52
C THR A 243 -17.25 1.07 32.04
N ILE A 244 -18.38 0.58 31.53
CA ILE A 244 -18.79 0.73 30.13
C ILE A 244 -19.68 1.97 29.99
N SER A 245 -19.31 2.87 29.06
CA SER A 245 -20.07 4.05 28.63
C SER A 245 -21.19 3.67 27.68
N SER A 246 -20.90 2.89 26.63
CA SER A 246 -21.89 2.48 25.63
C SER A 246 -21.54 1.13 24.98
N VAL A 247 -22.57 0.39 24.56
CA VAL A 247 -22.45 -0.85 23.77
C VAL A 247 -23.41 -0.74 22.60
N GLU A 248 -22.95 -1.06 21.39
CA GLU A 248 -23.78 -1.00 20.19
C GLU A 248 -23.44 -2.14 19.24
N ILE A 249 -24.43 -2.97 18.91
CA ILE A 249 -24.31 -3.98 17.87
C ILE A 249 -24.91 -3.42 16.58
N ILE A 250 -24.15 -3.50 15.48
CA ILE A 250 -24.63 -2.99 14.21
C ILE A 250 -25.54 -4.03 13.56
N LYS A 251 -26.73 -3.58 13.20
CA LYS A 251 -27.78 -4.37 12.56
C LYS A 251 -28.04 -3.83 11.16
N ASP A 252 -28.43 -4.72 10.25
CA ASP A 252 -28.91 -4.34 8.93
C ASP A 252 -30.19 -3.50 9.08
N LYS A 253 -30.22 -2.35 8.40
CA LYS A 253 -31.33 -1.39 8.48
C LYS A 253 -32.61 -1.90 7.84
N VAL A 254 -32.51 -2.85 6.91
CA VAL A 254 -33.67 -3.40 6.19
C VAL A 254 -34.24 -4.60 6.91
N THR A 255 -33.39 -5.56 7.28
CA THR A 255 -33.82 -6.83 7.86
C THR A 255 -33.84 -6.83 9.39
N GLY A 256 -33.17 -5.88 10.05
CA GLY A 256 -33.02 -5.83 11.50
C GLY A 256 -32.08 -6.89 12.08
N HIS A 257 -31.49 -7.74 11.24
CA HIS A 257 -30.56 -8.79 11.67
C HIS A 257 -29.20 -8.21 12.05
N SER A 258 -28.55 -8.83 13.04
CA SER A 258 -27.20 -8.48 13.44
C SER A 258 -26.20 -8.73 12.31
N LEU A 259 -25.36 -7.73 12.00
CA LEU A 259 -24.23 -7.89 11.10
C LEU A 259 -23.04 -8.60 11.77
N CYS A 260 -23.24 -9.12 12.99
CA CYS A 260 -22.26 -9.90 13.75
C CYS A 260 -21.01 -9.10 14.14
N TYR A 261 -21.13 -7.78 14.29
CA TYR A 261 -20.12 -6.91 14.84
C TYR A 261 -20.71 -5.77 15.67
N GLY A 262 -19.91 -5.20 16.57
CA GLY A 262 -20.33 -4.13 17.46
C GLY A 262 -19.18 -3.34 18.06
N PHE A 263 -19.54 -2.32 18.82
CA PHE A 263 -18.61 -1.40 19.47
C PHE A 263 -18.91 -1.34 20.98
N ILE A 264 -17.85 -1.28 21.78
CA ILE A 264 -17.92 -1.12 23.24
C ILE A 264 -17.06 0.07 23.63
N GLU A 265 -17.66 1.11 24.19
CA GLU A 265 -16.96 2.27 24.73
C GLU A 265 -16.80 2.13 26.24
N PHE A 266 -15.57 2.26 26.72
CA PHE A 266 -15.23 2.29 28.15
C PHE A 266 -15.01 3.73 28.62
N THR A 267 -15.15 3.96 29.93
CA THR A 267 -14.77 5.24 30.54
C THR A 267 -13.26 5.43 30.56
N ASP A 268 -12.52 4.33 30.78
CA ASP A 268 -11.09 4.30 31.04
C ASP A 268 -10.31 3.53 29.96
N LYS A 269 -9.22 4.12 29.47
CA LYS A 269 -8.34 3.51 28.47
C LYS A 269 -7.70 2.20 28.97
N LYS A 270 -7.34 2.13 30.25
CA LYS A 270 -6.76 0.92 30.87
C LYS A 270 -7.71 -0.27 30.81
N ALA A 271 -9.03 -0.03 30.88
CA ALA A 271 -10.04 -1.08 30.78
C ALA A 271 -10.11 -1.68 29.37
N VAL A 272 -9.93 -0.83 28.34
CA VAL A 272 -9.89 -1.22 26.93
C VAL A 272 -8.72 -2.16 26.66
N GLU A 273 -7.51 -1.80 27.10
CA GLU A 273 -6.30 -2.62 26.90
C GLU A 273 -6.43 -3.98 27.61
N LEU A 274 -6.96 -3.99 28.83
CA LEU A 274 -7.20 -5.23 29.59
C LEU A 274 -8.25 -6.11 28.93
N ALA A 275 -9.34 -5.52 28.44
CA ALA A 275 -10.40 -6.22 27.73
C ALA A 275 -9.90 -6.81 26.41
N TYR A 276 -9.17 -6.03 25.60
CA TYR A 276 -8.55 -6.50 24.36
C TYR A 276 -7.65 -7.72 24.61
N ARG A 277 -6.70 -7.61 25.54
CA ARG A 277 -5.75 -8.69 25.86
C ARG A 277 -6.41 -9.99 26.35
N LYS A 278 -7.56 -9.88 27.03
CA LYS A 278 -8.23 -11.05 27.63
C LYS A 278 -9.36 -11.62 26.78
N MET A 279 -9.96 -10.82 25.89
CA MET A 279 -11.14 -11.21 25.12
C MET A 279 -10.83 -11.52 23.66
N GLU A 280 -9.61 -11.23 23.18
CA GLU A 280 -9.20 -11.63 21.84
C GLU A 280 -9.24 -13.15 21.67
N GLY A 281 -10.01 -13.62 20.68
CA GLY A 281 -10.23 -15.05 20.42
C GLY A 281 -11.10 -15.77 21.46
N ALA A 282 -11.70 -15.06 22.42
CA ALA A 282 -12.57 -15.66 23.44
C ALA A 282 -13.88 -16.20 22.83
N ARG A 283 -14.49 -17.19 23.50
CA ARG A 283 -15.78 -17.75 23.07
C ARG A 283 -16.95 -17.00 23.71
N ILE A 284 -17.83 -16.44 22.89
CA ILE A 284 -19.10 -15.82 23.26
C ILE A 284 -20.19 -16.52 22.45
N ASP A 285 -21.21 -17.07 23.13
CA ASP A 285 -22.32 -17.81 22.51
C ASP A 285 -21.85 -18.85 21.46
N ASP A 286 -20.88 -19.67 21.87
CA ASP A 286 -20.24 -20.72 21.06
C ASP A 286 -19.46 -20.23 19.81
N ARG A 287 -19.22 -18.92 19.65
CA ARG A 287 -18.36 -18.36 18.61
C ARG A 287 -17.11 -17.70 19.18
N ARG A 288 -15.97 -17.90 18.50
CA ARG A 288 -14.75 -17.16 18.80
C ARG A 288 -14.86 -15.75 18.22
N VAL A 289 -14.81 -14.76 19.09
CA VAL A 289 -14.87 -13.34 18.70
C VAL A 289 -13.48 -12.80 18.42
N HIS A 290 -13.41 -11.76 17.60
CA HIS A 290 -12.19 -11.00 17.37
C HIS A 290 -12.42 -9.57 17.83
N VAL A 291 -11.53 -9.06 18.66
CA VAL A 291 -11.59 -7.78 19.36
C VAL A 291 -10.44 -6.93 18.84
N ASP A 292 -10.71 -5.70 18.45
CA ASP A 292 -9.71 -4.76 17.97
C ASP A 292 -9.99 -3.36 18.53
N PHE A 293 -9.04 -2.44 18.43
CA PHE A 293 -9.26 -1.05 18.78
C PHE A 293 -10.08 -0.37 17.68
N SER A 294 -11.16 0.32 18.06
CA SER A 294 -12.01 0.98 17.07
C SER A 294 -11.32 2.19 16.46
N GLN A 295 -11.15 2.17 15.14
CA GLN A 295 -10.66 3.32 14.37
C GLN A 295 -11.78 4.26 13.88
N SER A 296 -13.04 4.01 14.27
CA SER A 296 -14.19 4.75 13.73
C SER A 296 -14.67 5.88 14.64
N THR A 297 -14.79 7.06 14.04
CA THR A 297 -15.04 8.34 14.68
C THR A 297 -16.54 8.66 14.64
N LYS A 298 -17.27 8.35 15.72
CA LYS A 298 -18.67 8.79 15.83
C LYS A 298 -18.73 10.28 16.16
N ARG A 299 -19.13 11.10 15.17
CA ARG A 299 -19.60 12.47 15.38
C ARG A 299 -20.80 12.46 16.34
N LYS A 300 -20.63 12.98 17.57
CA LYS A 300 -21.75 13.38 18.43
C LYS A 300 -22.49 14.54 17.77
N ARG A 301 -23.66 14.26 17.17
CA ARG A 301 -24.63 15.29 16.79
C ARG A 301 -25.24 15.89 18.06
N GLN A 302 -24.69 17.01 18.53
CA GLN A 302 -25.42 17.87 19.46
C GLN A 302 -26.49 18.63 18.65
N ARG A 303 -27.75 18.51 19.09
CA ARG A 303 -28.86 19.31 18.57
C ARG A 303 -28.75 20.71 19.19
N PRO A 304 -28.80 21.80 18.41
CA PRO A 304 -28.96 23.12 18.99
C PRO A 304 -30.39 23.27 19.54
N PHE A 305 -30.49 23.92 20.70
CA PHE A 305 -31.74 24.44 21.27
C PHE A 305 -32.26 25.62 20.46
#